data_AF-A0A947J822-F1
#
_entry.id   AF-A0A947J822-F1
#
_cell.length_a   1.000
_cell.length_b   1.000
_cell.length_c   1.000
_cell.angle_alpha   90.00
_cell.angle_beta   90.00
_cell.angle_gamma   90.00
#
_symmetry.space_group_name_H-M   'P 1'
#
loop_
_entity.id
_entity.type
_entity.pdbx_description
1 polymer ?
#
loop_
_entity_poly.entity_id
_entity_poly.type
_entity_poly.pdbx_seq_one_letter_code
_entity_poly.pdbx_strand_id
1 'polypeptide(L)'
;DGHERTFAAMRAALSGAETQSVTFDPSGDAEQYLIAMADANVFDPDVDLADVVSGMSPEEILDVAIDLEKESIVFYLGLREAVSEKAGKDKVEGILKEEMSHVALLRGYLDALA
;
A
#
# COMPACT_ATOMS: atom_id res chain seq x y z
N ASP A 1 9.24 -1.11 10.35
CA ASP A 1 8.39 -1.52 9.23
C ASP A 1 9.02 -2.63 8.39
N GLY A 2 8.19 -3.48 7.78
CA GLY A 2 8.59 -4.67 7.01
C GLY A 2 8.41 -4.52 5.50
N HIS A 3 7.48 -3.67 5.06
CA HIS A 3 7.08 -3.59 3.64
C HIS A 3 8.21 -3.07 2.75
N GLU A 4 8.87 -1.98 3.14
CA GLU A 4 10.01 -1.42 2.40
C GLU A 4 11.09 -2.48 2.15
N ARG A 5 11.42 -3.30 3.17
CA ARG A 5 12.39 -4.38 3.05
C ARG A 5 11.91 -5.48 2.09
N THR A 6 10.63 -5.82 2.12
CA THR A 6 10.03 -6.78 1.18
C THR A 6 10.12 -6.26 -0.26
N PHE A 7 9.74 -5.00 -0.50
CA PHE A 7 9.82 -4.38 -1.82
C PHE A 7 11.26 -4.19 -2.31
N ALA A 8 12.19 -3.81 -1.44
CA ALA A 8 13.61 -3.74 -1.77
C ALA A 8 14.17 -5.11 -2.16
N ALA A 9 13.78 -6.17 -1.45
CA ALA A 9 14.18 -7.54 -1.77
C ALA A 9 13.54 -8.04 -3.08
N MET A 10 12.26 -7.70 -3.34
CA MET A 10 11.60 -7.98 -4.61
C MET A 10 12.35 -7.31 -5.76
N ARG A 11 12.64 -6.00 -5.63
CA ARG A 11 13.36 -5.23 -6.64
C ARG A 11 14.75 -5.79 -6.92
N ALA A 12 15.48 -6.21 -5.89
CA ALA A 12 16.80 -6.82 -6.05
C ALA A 12 16.75 -8.21 -6.72
N ALA A 13 15.65 -8.94 -6.58
CA ALA A 13 15.45 -10.26 -7.17
C ALA A 13 14.95 -10.20 -8.62
N LEU A 14 14.42 -9.07 -9.09
CA LEU A 14 13.98 -8.90 -10.46
C LEU A 14 15.15 -9.07 -11.44
N SER A 15 15.05 -10.07 -12.32
CA SER A 15 15.91 -10.22 -13.49
C SER A 15 15.29 -9.55 -14.72
N GLY A 16 16.07 -9.18 -15.73
CA GLY A 16 15.60 -8.39 -16.89
C GLY A 16 14.48 -9.01 -17.74
N ALA A 17 14.14 -10.30 -17.54
CA ALA A 17 12.96 -10.93 -18.14
C ALA A 17 11.67 -10.75 -17.30
N GLU A 18 11.81 -10.45 -16.01
CA GLU A 18 10.73 -10.27 -15.04
C GLU A 18 10.33 -8.79 -14.89
N THR A 19 11.11 -7.88 -15.47
CA THR A 19 10.76 -6.46 -15.63
C THR A 19 9.78 -6.22 -16.79
N GLN A 20 9.47 -7.24 -17.59
CA GLN A 20 8.48 -7.14 -18.65
C GLN A 20 7.08 -7.34 -18.05
N SER A 21 6.22 -6.34 -18.22
CA SER A 21 4.80 -6.39 -17.85
C SER A 21 4.15 -7.68 -18.35
N VAL A 22 3.46 -8.38 -17.45
CA VAL A 22 2.68 -9.60 -17.75
C VAL A 22 1.32 -9.28 -18.35
N THR A 23 0.90 -8.01 -18.29
CA THR A 23 -0.42 -7.53 -18.68
C THR A 23 -0.34 -6.85 -20.04
N PHE A 24 -1.23 -7.25 -20.96
CA PHE A 24 -1.42 -6.55 -22.22
C PHE A 24 -2.06 -5.18 -21.93
N ASP A 25 -1.23 -4.15 -21.80
CA ASP A 25 -1.64 -2.77 -21.54
C ASP A 25 -1.13 -1.85 -22.66
N PRO A 26 -1.81 -1.84 -23.82
CA PRO A 26 -1.38 -1.04 -24.97
C PRO A 26 -1.56 0.48 -24.75
N SER A 27 -2.39 0.89 -23.80
CA SER A 27 -2.59 2.30 -23.42
C SER A 27 -1.64 2.76 -22.31
N GLY A 28 -1.08 1.84 -21.52
CA GLY A 28 -0.24 2.17 -20.37
C GLY A 28 -1.04 2.68 -19.17
N ASP A 29 -2.34 2.38 -19.12
CA ASP A 29 -3.25 2.91 -18.10
C ASP A 29 -2.97 2.30 -16.73
N ALA A 30 -2.52 1.04 -16.67
CA ALA A 30 -2.23 0.36 -15.41
C ALA A 30 -0.95 0.92 -14.76
N GLU A 31 0.08 1.19 -15.54
CA GLU A 31 1.30 1.85 -15.06
C GLU A 31 1.01 3.26 -14.57
N GLN A 32 0.27 4.06 -15.36
CA GLN A 32 -0.12 5.42 -14.97
C GLN A 32 -1.01 5.43 -13.73
N TYR A 33 -1.93 4.47 -13.59
CA TYR A 33 -2.73 4.31 -12.39
C TYR A 33 -1.86 4.04 -11.16
N LEU A 34 -0.88 3.13 -11.26
CA LEU A 34 0.00 2.80 -10.15
C LEU A 34 0.89 3.98 -9.75
N ILE A 35 1.40 4.75 -10.72
CA ILE A 35 2.15 5.99 -10.47
C ILE A 35 1.24 7.00 -9.78
N ALA A 36 0.04 7.26 -10.32
CA ALA A 36 -0.89 8.21 -9.75
C ALA A 36 -1.30 7.83 -8.31
N MET A 37 -1.51 6.54 -8.02
CA MET A 37 -1.79 6.07 -6.67
C MET A 37 -0.57 6.19 -5.76
N ALA A 38 0.64 5.85 -6.22
CA ALA A 38 1.87 6.03 -5.43
C ALA A 38 2.11 7.50 -5.08
N ASP A 39 1.87 8.41 -6.02
CA ASP A 39 2.04 9.86 -5.86
C ASP A 39 0.92 10.50 -5.03
N ALA A 40 -0.30 9.96 -5.07
CA ALA A 40 -1.46 10.49 -4.34
C ALA A 40 -1.58 9.98 -2.90
N ASN A 41 -0.93 8.85 -2.58
CA ASN A 41 -1.03 8.21 -1.28
C ASN A 41 -0.08 8.83 -0.24
N VAL A 42 -0.28 8.46 1.02
CA VAL A 42 0.50 8.82 2.22
C VAL A 42 1.95 8.28 2.24
N PHE A 43 2.45 7.85 1.08
CA PHE A 43 3.86 7.58 0.86
C PHE A 43 4.66 8.83 0.54
N ASP A 44 4.05 10.03 0.54
CA ASP A 44 4.76 11.30 0.40
C ASP A 44 5.77 11.45 1.56
N PRO A 45 7.08 11.28 1.29
CA PRO A 45 8.09 11.36 2.33
C PRO A 45 8.29 12.80 2.84
N ASP A 46 7.71 13.79 2.15
CA ASP A 46 7.78 15.19 2.54
C ASP A 46 6.66 15.60 3.52
N VAL A 47 5.69 14.71 3.79
CA VAL A 47 4.62 14.94 4.77
C VAL A 47 4.98 14.35 6.13
N ASP A 48 5.06 15.19 7.17
CA ASP A 48 5.17 14.73 8.56
C ASP A 48 3.78 14.41 9.13
N LEU A 49 3.50 13.12 9.32
CA LEU A 49 2.25 12.65 9.92
C LEU A 49 2.00 13.22 11.32
N ALA A 50 3.07 13.57 12.07
CA ALA A 50 2.91 14.18 13.38
C ALA A 50 2.29 15.59 13.29
N ASP A 51 2.60 16.33 12.22
CA ASP A 51 1.97 17.63 11.97
C ASP A 51 0.54 17.46 11.49
N VAL A 52 0.26 16.45 10.65
CA VAL A 52 -1.09 16.14 10.15
C VAL A 52 -2.05 15.81 11.29
N VAL A 53 -1.60 15.02 12.27
CA VAL A 53 -2.45 14.56 13.38
C VAL A 53 -2.40 15.47 14.61
N SER A 54 -1.67 16.59 14.54
CA SER A 54 -1.48 17.49 15.67
C SER A 54 -2.80 18.12 16.11
N GLY A 55 -3.16 17.91 17.37
CA GLY A 55 -4.40 18.45 17.96
C GLY A 55 -5.66 17.62 17.70
N MET A 56 -5.55 16.50 16.99
CA MET A 56 -6.64 15.55 16.80
C MET A 56 -6.92 14.74 18.07
N SER A 57 -8.18 14.32 18.24
CA SER A 57 -8.57 13.36 19.26
C SER A 57 -8.06 11.94 18.92
N PRO A 58 -7.98 11.02 19.90
CA PRO A 58 -7.64 9.63 19.62
C PRO A 58 -8.55 8.97 18.57
N GLU A 59 -9.84 9.31 18.56
CA GLU A 59 -10.82 8.83 17.58
C GLU A 59 -10.50 9.34 16.17
N GLU A 60 -10.21 10.64 16.03
CA GLU A 60 -9.83 11.26 14.75
C GLU A 60 -8.52 10.66 14.22
N ILE A 61 -7.53 10.41 15.09
CA ILE A 61 -6.27 9.76 14.72
C ILE A 61 -6.51 8.33 14.20
N LEU A 62 -7.40 7.58 14.84
CA LEU A 62 -7.75 6.22 14.41
C LEU A 62 -8.51 6.22 13.09
N ASP A 63 -9.42 7.19 12.87
CA ASP A 63 -10.09 7.34 11.58
C ASP A 63 -9.09 7.64 10.45
N VAL A 64 -8.15 8.57 10.68
CA VAL A 64 -7.05 8.83 9.74
C VAL A 64 -6.27 7.55 9.47
N ALA A 65 -5.81 6.85 10.50
CA ALA A 65 -5.04 5.62 10.34
C ALA A 65 -5.82 4.55 9.54
N ILE A 66 -7.11 4.38 9.80
CA ILE A 66 -7.97 3.44 9.05
C ILE A 66 -8.03 3.82 7.57
N ASP A 67 -8.12 5.12 7.25
CA ASP A 67 -8.16 5.57 5.86
C ASP A 67 -6.81 5.36 5.16
N LEU A 68 -5.68 5.55 5.85
CA LEU A 68 -4.33 5.21 5.34
C LEU A 68 -4.22 3.74 4.95
N GLU A 69 -4.71 2.84 5.81
CA GLU A 69 -4.68 1.40 5.54
C GLU A 69 -5.58 1.02 4.35
N LYS A 70 -6.76 1.66 4.21
CA LYS A 70 -7.65 1.44 3.06
C LYS A 70 -7.01 1.90 1.75
N GLU A 71 -6.34 3.05 1.75
CA GLU A 71 -5.63 3.56 0.57
C GLU A 71 -4.49 2.61 0.18
N SER A 72 -3.73 2.11 1.17
CA SER A 72 -2.69 1.10 0.98
C SER A 72 -3.24 -0.19 0.38
N ILE A 73 -4.40 -0.66 0.84
CA ILE A 73 -5.11 -1.82 0.26
C ILE A 73 -5.43 -1.60 -1.23
N VAL A 74 -5.96 -0.43 -1.60
CA VAL A 74 -6.29 -0.12 -3.00
C VAL A 74 -5.02 -0.13 -3.86
N PHE A 75 -3.94 0.45 -3.36
CA PHE A 75 -2.64 0.44 -4.03
C PHE A 75 -2.11 -0.98 -4.24
N TYR A 76 -2.06 -1.80 -3.18
CA TYR A 76 -1.54 -3.16 -3.29
C TYR A 76 -2.43 -4.08 -4.13
N LEU A 77 -3.75 -3.84 -4.18
CA LEU A 77 -4.64 -4.52 -5.12
C LEU A 77 -4.24 -4.24 -6.58
N GLY A 78 -4.00 -2.96 -6.92
CA GLY A 78 -3.51 -2.59 -8.24
C GLY A 78 -2.14 -3.21 -8.54
N LEU A 79 -1.21 -3.13 -7.58
CA LEU A 79 0.14 -3.63 -7.74
C LEU A 79 0.16 -5.15 -7.96
N ARG A 80 -0.72 -5.88 -7.26
CA ARG A 80 -0.88 -7.33 -7.41
C ARG A 80 -1.26 -7.74 -8.83
N GLU A 81 -2.04 -6.92 -9.56
CA GLU A 81 -2.39 -7.19 -10.96
C GLU A 81 -1.22 -6.93 -11.92
N ALA A 82 -0.30 -6.03 -11.55
CA ALA A 82 0.88 -5.70 -12.35
C ALA A 82 2.09 -6.63 -12.09
N VAL A 83 2.13 -7.29 -10.93
CA VAL A 83 3.25 -8.17 -10.53
C VAL A 83 3.00 -9.62 -10.95
N SER A 84 3.98 -10.22 -11.63
CA SER A 84 3.94 -11.66 -11.97
C SER A 84 4.15 -12.56 -10.76
N GLU A 85 3.70 -13.81 -10.84
CA GLU A 85 3.97 -14.83 -9.81
C GLU A 85 5.46 -14.93 -9.47
N LYS A 86 6.34 -14.92 -10.49
CA LYS A 86 7.79 -15.01 -10.30
C LYS A 86 8.41 -13.75 -9.69
N ALA A 87 7.83 -12.59 -10.01
CA ALA A 87 8.26 -11.30 -9.46
C ALA A 87 7.84 -11.09 -7.99
N GLY A 88 7.08 -12.02 -7.41
CA GLY A 88 6.70 -12.00 -5.99
C GLY A 88 5.28 -11.54 -5.73
N LYS A 89 4.32 -11.92 -6.58
CA LYS A 89 2.89 -11.62 -6.37
C LYS A 89 2.38 -12.13 -5.02
N ASP A 90 2.87 -13.28 -4.58
CA ASP A 90 2.61 -13.86 -3.25
C ASP A 90 3.00 -12.93 -2.10
N LYS A 91 4.11 -12.19 -2.25
CA LYS A 91 4.56 -11.21 -1.25
C LYS A 91 3.64 -10.00 -1.20
N VAL A 92 3.20 -9.49 -2.35
CA VAL A 92 2.21 -8.40 -2.42
C VAL A 92 0.89 -8.85 -1.79
N GLU A 93 0.45 -10.08 -2.06
CA GLU A 93 -0.75 -10.64 -1.41
C GLU A 93 -0.59 -10.79 0.11
N GLY A 94 0.62 -11.09 0.59
CA GLY A 94 0.93 -11.12 2.01
C GLY A 94 0.74 -9.75 2.66
N ILE A 95 1.33 -8.71 2.07
CA ILE A 95 1.22 -7.32 2.54
C ILE A 95 -0.25 -6.87 2.50
N LEU A 96 -0.97 -7.13 1.41
CA LEU A 96 -2.40 -6.81 1.29
C LEU A 96 -3.24 -7.38 2.44
N LYS A 97 -2.98 -8.63 2.85
CA LYS A 97 -3.68 -9.28 3.97
C LYS A 97 -3.30 -8.68 5.33
N GLU A 98 -2.07 -8.20 5.46
CA GLU A 98 -1.59 -7.48 6.63
C GLU A 98 -2.39 -6.18 6.81
N GLU A 99 -2.51 -5.35 5.78
CA GLU A 99 -3.27 -4.09 5.86
C GLU A 99 -4.76 -4.32 6.13
N MET A 100 -5.37 -5.34 5.52
CA MET A 100 -6.75 -5.73 5.86
C MET A 100 -6.92 -6.07 7.35
N SER A 101 -5.89 -6.67 7.95
CA SER A 101 -5.88 -7.01 9.38
C SER A 101 -5.68 -5.75 10.23
N HIS A 102 -4.86 -4.79 9.78
CA HIS A 102 -4.70 -3.49 10.43
C HIS A 102 -6.01 -2.72 10.48
N VAL A 103 -6.76 -2.64 9.36
CA VAL A 103 -8.09 -1.99 9.34
C VAL A 103 -9.02 -2.60 10.40
N ALA A 104 -9.10 -3.94 10.46
CA ALA A 104 -9.95 -4.62 11.45
C ALA A 104 -9.52 -4.33 12.89
N LEU A 105 -8.21 -4.29 13.14
CA LEU A 105 -7.64 -3.99 14.45
C LEU A 105 -7.92 -2.55 14.88
N LEU A 106 -7.61 -1.57 14.03
CA LEU A 106 -7.83 -0.15 14.28
C LEU A 106 -9.31 0.15 14.49
N ARG A 107 -10.19 -0.48 13.70
CA ARG A 107 -11.63 -0.35 13.88
C ARG A 107 -12.08 -0.87 15.25
N GLY A 108 -11.50 -1.99 15.70
CA GLY A 108 -11.75 -2.52 17.05
C GLY A 108 -11.32 -1.57 18.16
N TYR A 109 -10.23 -0.82 17.99
CA TYR A 109 -9.82 0.22 18.94
C TYR A 109 -10.77 1.42 18.92
N LEU A 110 -11.19 1.86 17.75
CA LEU A 110 -12.13 2.98 17.60
C LEU A 110 -13.48 2.66 18.26
N ASP A 111 -14.02 1.47 18.01
CA ASP A 111 -15.29 1.03 18.61
C ASP A 111 -15.20 0.90 20.14
N ALA A 112 -14.00 0.74 20.70
CA ALA A 112 -13.78 0.68 22.16
C ALA A 112 -13.64 2.06 22.82
N LEU A 113 -13.44 3.13 22.03
CA LEU A 113 -13.41 4.52 22.52
C LEU A 113 -14.78 5.20 22.49
N ALA A 114 -15.68 4.74 21.61
CA ALA A 114 -17.05 5.21 21.46
C ALA A 114 -17.97 4.73 22.61
#